data_AF-A0A518C5G8-F1
#
_entry.id   AF-A0A518C5G8-F1
#
_cell.length_a   1.000
_cell.length_b   1.000
_cell.length_c   1.000
_cell.angle_alpha   90.00
_cell.angle_beta   90.00
_cell.angle_gamma   90.00
#
_symmetry.space_group_name_H-M   'P 1'
#
loop_
_entity.id
_entity.type
_entity.pdbx_description
1 polymer ?
#
loop_
_entity_poly.entity_id
_entity_poly.type
_entity_poly.pdbx_seq_one_letter_code
_entity_poly.pdbx_strand_id
1 'polypeptide(L)'
;MSRMKLRLIVFGIILLIFGVNALRDRFGGDKNPREDAPVADPQGEVVDITPSAAPSARSSETTSDIATWNRGILKGAEEVAIVEHLIEHGTLPETFVTKNEARDLGWVASEGNLHDVAPGKSIGGDRFMNREKELPDAPGRQYFEADLNYKGGSRGAERLVYSSDGLIFVTRDHYRTFQEVQTKP
;
A
#
# COMPACT_ATOMS: atom_id res chain seq x y z
N MET A 1 11.99 -13.32 61.78
CA MET A 1 12.44 -12.39 60.72
C MET A 1 11.29 -12.17 59.75
N SER A 2 10.94 -11.00 59.22
CA SER A 2 10.94 -9.61 59.66
C SER A 2 9.96 -8.91 58.70
N ARG A 3 9.17 -7.96 59.22
CA ARG A 3 8.07 -7.25 58.57
C ARG A 3 8.54 -6.26 57.49
N MET A 4 9.09 -6.72 56.37
CA MET A 4 9.63 -5.83 55.32
C MET A 4 9.33 -6.22 53.87
N LYS A 5 8.27 -7.00 53.59
CA LYS A 5 7.84 -7.29 52.21
C LYS A 5 6.36 -7.02 51.91
N LEU A 6 5.75 -6.09 52.66
CA LEU A 6 4.32 -5.73 52.52
C LEU A 6 4.10 -4.22 52.24
N ARG A 7 5.10 -3.49 51.75
CA ARG A 7 4.99 -2.05 51.45
C ARG A 7 5.40 -1.65 50.03
N LEU A 8 5.37 -2.58 49.07
CA LEU A 8 5.68 -2.29 47.65
C LEU A 8 4.58 -2.67 46.65
N ILE A 9 3.36 -2.98 47.12
CA ILE A 9 2.24 -3.36 46.22
C ILE A 9 1.06 -2.35 46.30
N VAL A 10 1.11 -1.35 47.19
CA VAL A 10 -0.02 -0.41 47.39
C VAL A 10 0.14 0.94 46.66
N PHE A 11 1.30 1.24 46.06
CA PHE A 11 1.52 2.50 45.32
C PHE A 11 1.34 2.39 43.78
N GLY A 12 1.04 1.21 43.24
CA GLY A 12 0.89 0.99 41.79
C GLY A 12 -0.53 1.10 41.22
N ILE A 13 -1.55 1.26 42.06
CA ILE A 13 -2.97 1.26 41.62
C ILE A 13 -3.64 2.66 41.76
N ILE A 14 -2.98 3.64 42.39
CA ILE A 14 -3.54 4.99 42.59
C ILE A 14 -3.20 5.95 41.43
N LEU A 15 -2.35 5.55 40.47
CA LEU A 15 -2.08 6.28 39.22
C LEU A 15 -2.90 5.80 38.01
N LEU A 16 -3.95 5.00 38.25
CA LEU A 16 -4.91 4.59 37.21
C LEU A 16 -6.30 5.27 37.37
N ILE A 17 -6.54 6.05 38.43
CA ILE A 17 -7.86 6.65 38.73
C ILE A 17 -7.90 8.17 38.48
N PHE A 18 -6.75 8.85 38.34
CA PHE A 18 -6.70 10.30 38.07
C PHE A 18 -6.49 10.70 36.59
N GLY A 19 -6.40 9.74 35.67
CA GLY A 19 -6.21 10.01 34.23
C GLY A 19 -7.47 10.14 33.39
N VAL A 20 -8.66 9.85 33.95
CA VAL A 20 -9.93 9.86 33.20
C VAL A 20 -10.78 11.12 33.47
N ASN A 21 -10.39 11.96 34.44
CA ASN A 21 -11.19 13.14 34.82
C ASN A 21 -10.66 14.48 34.28
N ALA A 22 -10.04 14.46 33.10
CA ALA A 22 -9.65 15.66 32.35
C ALA A 22 -10.48 15.85 31.06
N LEU A 23 -11.72 15.32 31.03
CA LEU A 23 -12.66 15.51 29.91
C LEU A 23 -14.03 16.07 30.33
N ARG A 24 -14.17 16.55 31.57
CA ARG A 24 -15.44 17.10 32.04
C ARG A 24 -15.16 18.26 32.98
N ASP A 25 -14.91 19.43 32.40
CA ASP A 25 -15.26 20.76 32.94
C ASP A 25 -14.77 21.88 32.00
N ARG A 26 -15.26 21.88 30.75
CA ARG A 26 -15.43 23.13 29.98
C ARG A 26 -16.91 23.38 29.80
N PHE A 27 -17.52 23.75 30.91
CA PHE A 27 -18.87 24.30 31.02
C PHE A 27 -18.96 25.68 30.36
N GLY A 28 -20.16 25.96 29.84
CA GLY A 28 -20.67 27.25 29.35
C GLY A 28 -21.23 27.10 27.94
N GLY A 29 -22.51 26.75 27.70
CA GLY A 29 -23.70 27.52 28.10
C GLY A 29 -23.76 28.77 27.22
N ASP A 30 -24.59 28.86 26.17
CA ASP A 30 -26.01 29.20 26.32
C ASP A 30 -26.90 28.78 25.13
N LYS A 31 -28.18 28.59 25.44
CA LYS A 31 -29.31 28.47 24.50
C LYS A 31 -29.93 29.85 24.29
N ASN A 32 -30.33 30.20 23.05
CA ASN A 32 -31.66 30.79 22.80
C ASN A 32 -32.05 30.73 21.30
N PRO A 33 -33.36 30.83 20.96
CA PRO A 33 -33.94 30.43 19.68
C PRO A 33 -34.20 31.59 18.70
N ARG A 34 -34.44 31.18 17.44
CA ARG A 34 -35.25 31.79 16.35
C ARG A 34 -35.44 33.31 16.35
N GLU A 35 -35.00 33.96 15.27
CA GLU A 35 -35.72 35.09 14.64
C GLU A 35 -35.58 35.05 13.11
N ASP A 36 -36.55 35.69 12.48
CA ASP A 36 -37.08 35.48 11.14
C ASP A 36 -36.27 36.09 9.99
N ALA A 37 -36.56 35.56 8.79
CA ALA A 37 -36.10 36.07 7.50
C ALA A 37 -36.47 37.55 7.26
N PRO A 38 -35.78 38.21 6.32
CA PRO A 38 -36.54 38.65 5.15
C PRO A 38 -35.88 38.30 3.81
N VAL A 39 -36.78 38.08 2.85
CA VAL A 39 -36.59 37.82 1.43
C VAL A 39 -35.97 39.02 0.72
N ALA A 40 -34.96 38.78 -0.12
CA ALA A 40 -34.61 39.63 -1.26
C ALA A 40 -33.95 38.79 -2.37
N ASP A 41 -34.62 38.69 -3.51
CA ASP A 41 -34.07 38.34 -4.83
C ASP A 41 -33.35 39.59 -5.39
N PRO A 42 -32.16 39.46 -6.01
CA PRO A 42 -32.15 39.52 -7.47
C PRO A 42 -31.13 38.59 -8.15
N GLN A 43 -31.62 37.82 -9.12
CA GLN A 43 -31.13 37.68 -10.51
C GLN A 43 -29.65 38.01 -10.78
N GLY A 44 -28.87 37.02 -11.24
CA GLY A 44 -27.70 37.27 -12.11
C GLY A 44 -26.55 36.26 -12.00
N GLU A 45 -26.25 35.64 -13.14
CA GLU A 45 -24.96 35.01 -13.52
C GLU A 45 -24.75 33.52 -13.19
N VAL A 46 -25.18 32.67 -14.13
CA VAL A 46 -24.70 31.30 -14.31
C VAL A 46 -23.24 31.35 -14.78
N VAL A 47 -22.30 31.14 -13.86
CA VAL A 47 -20.90 30.85 -14.20
C VAL A 47 -20.74 29.35 -14.44
N ASP A 48 -20.49 29.03 -15.70
CA ASP A 48 -20.10 27.73 -16.23
C ASP A 48 -18.80 27.26 -15.55
N ILE A 49 -18.90 26.29 -14.63
CA ILE A 49 -17.73 25.61 -14.08
C ILE A 49 -17.56 24.31 -14.84
N THR A 50 -16.93 24.42 -16.00
CA THR A 50 -16.32 23.29 -16.69
C THR A 50 -15.15 22.77 -15.83
N PRO A 51 -15.11 21.50 -15.39
CA PRO A 51 -13.84 20.86 -15.06
C PRO A 51 -13.25 20.33 -16.36
N SER A 52 -12.52 21.20 -17.08
CA SER A 52 -11.58 20.77 -18.11
C SER A 52 -10.27 20.39 -17.41
N ALA A 53 -10.20 19.13 -17.01
CA ALA A 53 -8.94 18.42 -16.87
C ALA A 53 -9.13 17.12 -17.66
N ALA A 54 -8.68 17.16 -18.92
CA ALA A 54 -8.61 15.99 -19.76
C ALA A 54 -7.78 14.90 -19.06
N PRO A 55 -8.28 13.67 -18.90
CA PRO A 55 -7.42 12.56 -18.56
C PRO A 55 -6.48 12.29 -19.74
N SER A 56 -5.19 12.41 -19.42
CA SER A 56 -4.01 12.01 -20.17
C SER A 56 -4.26 11.05 -21.34
N ALA A 57 -4.06 11.54 -22.56
CA ALA A 57 -3.99 10.73 -23.78
C ALA A 57 -2.68 9.91 -23.89
N ARG A 58 -1.93 9.72 -22.80
CA ARG A 58 -0.61 9.06 -22.79
C ARG A 58 -0.64 7.57 -22.45
N SER A 59 -1.76 7.08 -21.91
CA SER A 59 -1.88 5.71 -21.42
C SER A 59 -2.00 4.67 -22.54
N SER A 60 -2.57 5.00 -23.71
CA SER A 60 -2.76 4.00 -24.78
C SER A 60 -1.48 3.67 -25.58
N GLU A 61 -0.54 4.60 -25.70
CA GLU A 61 0.74 4.37 -26.41
C GLU A 61 1.74 3.59 -25.55
N THR A 62 1.76 3.85 -24.24
CA THR A 62 2.73 3.23 -23.33
C THR A 62 2.48 1.73 -23.19
N THR A 63 1.22 1.29 -23.22
CA THR A 63 0.86 -0.13 -23.08
C THR A 63 1.32 -1.00 -24.25
N SER A 64 1.32 -0.48 -25.49
CA SER A 64 1.82 -1.26 -26.63
C SER A 64 3.33 -1.46 -26.57
N ASP A 65 4.06 -0.48 -26.04
CA ASP A 65 5.52 -0.46 -26.07
C ASP A 65 6.13 -1.37 -25.00
N ILE A 66 5.63 -1.29 -23.76
CA ILE A 66 6.09 -2.18 -22.67
C ILE A 66 5.85 -3.64 -23.03
N ALA A 67 4.67 -3.99 -23.54
CA ALA A 67 4.38 -5.35 -23.98
C ALA A 67 5.26 -5.79 -25.17
N THR A 68 5.54 -4.88 -26.10
CA THR A 68 6.34 -5.18 -27.30
C THR A 68 7.80 -5.42 -26.98
N TRP A 69 8.44 -4.53 -26.22
CA TRP A 69 9.86 -4.66 -25.85
C TRP A 69 10.12 -5.85 -24.92
N ASN A 70 9.11 -6.25 -24.14
CA ASN A 70 9.25 -7.28 -23.13
C ASN A 70 8.50 -8.58 -23.46
N ARG A 71 8.19 -8.86 -24.73
CA ARG A 71 7.39 -10.04 -25.15
C ARG A 71 7.93 -11.39 -24.65
N GLY A 72 9.25 -11.51 -24.46
CA GLY A 72 9.88 -12.72 -23.91
C GLY A 72 10.02 -12.74 -22.38
N ILE A 73 9.80 -11.59 -21.73
CA ILE A 73 10.03 -11.38 -20.30
C ILE A 73 8.69 -11.33 -19.55
N LEU A 74 7.72 -10.55 -20.03
CA LEU A 74 6.37 -10.43 -19.48
C LEU A 74 5.43 -11.39 -20.20
N LYS A 75 4.80 -12.31 -19.45
CA LYS A 75 4.06 -13.46 -20.00
C LYS A 75 2.56 -13.20 -20.24
N GLY A 76 2.04 -12.03 -19.87
CA GLY A 76 0.63 -11.73 -20.03
C GLY A 76 0.25 -10.31 -19.64
N ALA A 77 -1.00 -9.94 -19.95
CA ALA A 77 -1.53 -8.60 -19.73
C ALA A 77 -1.52 -8.17 -18.26
N GLU A 78 -1.68 -9.12 -17.32
CA GLU A 78 -1.61 -8.85 -15.88
C GLU A 78 -0.23 -8.32 -15.46
N GLU A 79 0.84 -8.96 -15.92
CA GLU A 79 2.21 -8.53 -15.60
C GLU A 79 2.56 -7.19 -16.25
N VAL A 80 2.11 -7.01 -17.49
CA VAL A 80 2.25 -5.74 -18.22
C VAL A 80 1.57 -4.61 -17.45
N ALA A 81 0.33 -4.81 -16.99
CA ALA A 81 -0.39 -3.82 -16.20
C ALA A 81 0.29 -3.51 -14.86
N ILE A 82 0.87 -4.51 -14.18
CA ILE A 82 1.62 -4.29 -12.92
C ILE A 82 2.86 -3.43 -13.18
N VAL A 83 3.62 -3.74 -14.24
CA VAL A 83 4.81 -2.98 -14.63
C VAL A 83 4.46 -1.54 -15.01
N GLU A 84 3.42 -1.34 -15.81
CA GLU A 84 2.94 -0.01 -16.20
C GLU A 84 2.55 0.81 -14.97
N HIS A 85 1.79 0.22 -14.05
CA HIS A 85 1.40 0.88 -12.82
C HIS A 85 2.60 1.28 -11.96
N LEU A 86 3.62 0.41 -11.85
CA LEU A 86 4.87 0.74 -11.16
C LEU A 86 5.61 1.90 -11.82
N ILE A 87 5.67 1.95 -13.15
CA ILE A 87 6.32 3.04 -13.89
C ILE A 87 5.56 4.35 -13.68
N GLU A 88 4.22 4.31 -13.73
CA GLU A 88 3.38 5.50 -13.66
C GLU A 88 3.28 6.06 -12.23
N HIS A 89 3.21 5.20 -11.21
CA HIS A 89 2.89 5.61 -9.85
C HIS A 89 4.04 5.40 -8.86
N GLY A 90 5.06 4.63 -9.21
CA GLY A 90 6.18 4.29 -8.32
C GLY A 90 5.82 3.32 -7.20
N THR A 91 4.60 2.79 -7.19
CA THR A 91 4.07 1.86 -6.17
C THR A 91 3.37 0.68 -6.82
N LEU A 92 3.18 -0.41 -6.07
CA LEU A 92 2.39 -1.54 -6.55
C LEU A 92 0.90 -1.18 -6.61
N PRO A 93 0.13 -1.82 -7.52
CA PRO A 93 -1.33 -1.74 -7.50
C PRO A 93 -1.90 -2.17 -6.15
N GLU A 94 -3.08 -1.65 -5.79
CA GLU A 94 -3.77 -2.00 -4.54
C GLU A 94 -4.16 -3.49 -4.44
N THR A 95 -4.04 -4.27 -5.51
CA THR A 95 -4.20 -5.73 -5.50
C THR A 95 -3.08 -6.45 -4.75
N PHE A 96 -2.05 -5.74 -4.29
CA PHE A 96 -0.99 -6.29 -3.44
C PHE A 96 -1.17 -5.93 -1.98
N VAL A 97 -0.73 -6.82 -1.10
CA VAL A 97 -0.57 -6.60 0.34
C VAL A 97 0.80 -7.11 0.77
N THR A 98 1.44 -6.44 1.73
CA THR A 98 2.70 -6.92 2.30
C THR A 98 2.50 -8.20 3.10
N LYS A 99 3.57 -8.95 3.35
CA LYS A 99 3.53 -10.14 4.21
C LYS A 99 3.00 -9.82 5.61
N ASN A 100 3.30 -8.63 6.15
CA ASN A 100 2.84 -8.25 7.48
C ASN A 100 1.34 -7.95 7.48
N GLU A 101 0.84 -7.14 6.54
CA GLU A 101 -0.59 -6.87 6.41
C GLU A 101 -1.39 -8.16 6.18
N ALA A 102 -0.90 -9.06 5.33
CA ALA A 102 -1.54 -10.35 5.12
C ALA A 102 -1.60 -11.18 6.43
N ARG A 103 -0.53 -11.21 7.22
CA ARG A 103 -0.51 -11.91 8.53
C ARG A 103 -1.49 -11.29 9.52
N ASP A 104 -1.62 -9.97 9.53
CA ASP A 104 -2.57 -9.26 10.38
C ASP A 104 -4.03 -9.61 10.02
N LEU A 105 -4.28 -9.95 8.76
CA LEU A 105 -5.56 -10.48 8.28
C LEU A 105 -5.76 -11.99 8.58
N GLY A 106 -4.74 -12.69 9.08
CA GLY A 106 -4.81 -14.12 9.41
C GLY A 106 -4.13 -15.05 8.39
N TRP A 107 -3.30 -14.51 7.48
CA TRP A 107 -2.59 -15.34 6.52
C TRP A 107 -1.54 -16.22 7.19
N VAL A 108 -1.64 -17.52 6.91
CA VAL A 108 -0.68 -18.55 7.30
C VAL A 108 -0.10 -19.18 6.03
N ALA A 109 1.16 -18.87 5.73
CA ALA A 109 1.80 -19.27 4.48
C ALA A 109 1.78 -20.79 4.22
N SER A 110 1.94 -21.61 5.27
CA SER A 110 1.90 -23.07 5.18
C SER A 110 0.51 -23.64 4.90
N GLU A 111 -0.55 -22.87 5.15
CA GLU A 111 -1.94 -23.26 4.87
C GLU A 111 -2.39 -22.81 3.48
N GLY A 112 -1.65 -21.90 2.82
CA GLY A 112 -2.02 -21.38 1.51
C GLY A 112 -3.33 -20.57 1.51
N ASN A 113 -3.74 -20.06 2.68
CA ASN A 113 -5.06 -19.46 2.92
C ASN A 113 -5.16 -17.97 2.54
N LEU A 114 -4.26 -17.42 1.71
CA LEU A 114 -4.24 -15.96 1.46
C LEU A 114 -5.55 -15.46 0.86
N HIS A 115 -6.12 -16.17 -0.12
CA HIS A 115 -7.39 -15.78 -0.73
C HIS A 115 -8.60 -15.90 0.22
N ASP A 116 -8.49 -16.68 1.30
CA ASP A 116 -9.56 -16.80 2.29
C ASP A 116 -9.60 -15.56 3.20
N VAL A 117 -8.43 -15.02 3.54
CA VAL A 117 -8.29 -13.88 4.45
C VAL A 117 -8.14 -12.54 3.73
N ALA A 118 -7.68 -12.55 2.49
CA ALA A 118 -7.47 -11.38 1.64
C ALA A 118 -7.89 -11.69 0.19
N PRO A 119 -9.20 -11.76 -0.10
CA PRO A 119 -9.71 -12.13 -1.42
C PRO A 119 -9.18 -11.21 -2.53
N GLY A 120 -8.66 -11.82 -3.60
CA GLY A 120 -8.14 -11.11 -4.78
C GLY A 120 -6.80 -10.39 -4.53
N LYS A 121 -6.13 -10.63 -3.39
CA LYS A 121 -4.82 -10.05 -3.10
C LYS A 121 -3.68 -11.02 -3.38
N SER A 122 -2.54 -10.44 -3.79
CA SER A 122 -1.24 -11.10 -3.90
C SER A 122 -0.26 -10.53 -2.88
N ILE A 123 0.79 -11.27 -2.52
CA ILE A 123 1.85 -10.76 -1.64
C ILE A 123 2.78 -9.84 -2.44
N GLY A 124 3.06 -8.63 -1.93
CA GLY A 124 4.05 -7.74 -2.52
C GLY A 124 4.31 -6.47 -1.72
N GLY A 125 5.43 -5.82 -2.01
CA GLY A 125 5.86 -4.57 -1.38
C GLY A 125 6.89 -4.74 -0.26
N ASP A 126 7.21 -5.98 0.12
CA ASP A 126 8.26 -6.24 1.10
C ASP A 126 9.66 -5.96 0.53
N ARG A 127 10.60 -5.59 1.41
CA ARG A 127 11.98 -5.31 1.04
C ARG A 127 12.70 -6.57 0.54
N PHE A 128 13.21 -6.52 -0.69
CA PHE A 128 14.13 -7.51 -1.24
C PHE A 128 15.58 -7.10 -0.95
N MET A 129 16.32 -7.98 -0.30
CA MET A 129 17.61 -7.63 0.30
C MET A 129 18.80 -7.71 -0.67
N ASN A 130 18.61 -8.24 -1.89
CA ASN A 130 19.68 -8.48 -2.88
C ASN A 130 20.95 -9.14 -2.28
N ARG A 131 20.78 -10.13 -1.39
CA ARG A 131 21.90 -10.70 -0.61
C ARG A 131 22.94 -11.40 -1.48
N GLU A 132 22.50 -12.00 -2.57
CA GLU A 132 23.33 -12.71 -3.55
C GLU A 132 23.96 -11.74 -4.57
N LYS A 133 23.54 -10.47 -4.58
CA LYS A 133 24.05 -9.41 -5.46
C LYS A 133 23.91 -9.72 -6.96
N GLU A 134 22.86 -10.45 -7.31
CA GLU A 134 22.48 -10.75 -8.69
C GLU A 134 21.87 -9.53 -9.40
N LEU A 135 21.42 -8.52 -8.64
CA LEU A 135 20.91 -7.26 -9.17
C LEU A 135 21.90 -6.09 -9.00
N PRO A 136 21.90 -5.08 -9.88
CA PRO A 136 22.84 -3.95 -9.80
C PRO A 136 22.71 -3.12 -8.52
N ASP A 137 23.79 -2.98 -7.77
CA ASP A 137 23.81 -2.12 -6.57
C ASP A 137 24.09 -0.65 -6.94
N ALA A 138 23.51 0.29 -6.17
CA ALA A 138 23.83 1.72 -6.21
C ALA A 138 23.62 2.38 -4.82
N PRO A 139 24.33 3.47 -4.49
CA PRO A 139 24.13 4.17 -3.22
C PRO A 139 22.66 4.59 -3.02
N GLY A 140 22.07 4.19 -1.90
CA GLY A 140 20.67 4.50 -1.58
C GLY A 140 19.63 3.65 -2.32
N ARG A 141 20.03 2.81 -3.29
CA ARG A 141 19.11 1.91 -3.98
C ARG A 141 18.57 0.86 -3.01
N GLN A 142 17.25 0.70 -3.04
CA GLN A 142 16.55 -0.36 -2.33
C GLN A 142 15.77 -1.19 -3.33
N TYR A 143 15.57 -2.46 -3.03
CA TYR A 143 14.74 -3.35 -3.81
C TYR A 143 13.53 -3.81 -3.00
N PHE A 144 12.46 -4.10 -3.71
CA PHE A 144 11.19 -4.61 -3.21
C PHE A 144 10.72 -5.74 -4.11
N GLU A 145 9.90 -6.64 -3.58
CA GLU A 145 9.41 -7.81 -4.31
C GLU A 145 7.89 -7.91 -4.34
N ALA A 146 7.36 -8.51 -5.40
CA ALA A 146 5.93 -8.81 -5.56
C ALA A 146 5.73 -10.16 -6.25
N ASP A 147 4.71 -10.90 -5.81
CA ASP A 147 4.31 -12.16 -6.44
C ASP A 147 3.73 -11.90 -7.83
N LEU A 148 4.12 -12.73 -8.80
CA LEU A 148 3.48 -12.76 -10.11
C LEU A 148 2.65 -14.03 -10.26
N ASN A 149 1.55 -13.91 -11.01
CA ASN A 149 0.70 -15.04 -11.40
C ASN A 149 0.17 -15.87 -10.22
N TYR A 150 -0.05 -15.25 -9.06
CA TYR A 150 -0.67 -15.94 -7.93
C TYR A 150 -2.15 -16.22 -8.22
N LYS A 151 -2.60 -17.45 -7.97
CA LYS A 151 -3.98 -17.91 -8.27
C LYS A 151 -4.65 -18.58 -7.06
N GLY A 152 -4.15 -18.34 -5.85
CA GLY A 152 -4.62 -18.97 -4.61
C GLY A 152 -3.78 -20.17 -4.17
N GLY A 153 -3.97 -20.62 -2.93
CA GLY A 153 -3.19 -21.70 -2.33
C GLY A 153 -1.76 -21.26 -1.99
N SER A 154 -0.80 -22.18 -2.14
CA SER A 154 0.62 -21.88 -1.94
C SER A 154 1.15 -20.87 -2.97
N ARG A 155 2.02 -19.96 -2.53
CA ARG A 155 2.67 -18.98 -3.42
C ARG A 155 3.56 -19.70 -4.44
N GLY A 156 3.55 -19.23 -5.68
CA GLY A 156 4.39 -19.76 -6.77
C GLY A 156 5.86 -19.34 -6.65
N ALA A 157 6.68 -19.63 -7.66
CA ALA A 157 8.09 -19.26 -7.72
C ALA A 157 8.36 -17.90 -8.40
N GLU A 158 7.39 -17.38 -9.16
CA GLU A 158 7.59 -16.21 -10.01
C GLU A 158 7.40 -14.90 -9.23
N ARG A 159 8.28 -13.93 -9.47
CA ARG A 159 8.30 -12.64 -8.78
C ARG A 159 8.70 -11.52 -9.70
N LEU A 160 8.17 -10.34 -9.42
CA LEU A 160 8.71 -9.07 -9.87
C LEU A 160 9.59 -8.51 -8.75
N VAL A 161 10.75 -7.96 -9.09
CA VAL A 161 11.63 -7.24 -8.17
C VAL A 161 11.86 -5.84 -8.75
N TYR A 162 11.51 -4.80 -8.00
CA TYR A 162 11.61 -3.42 -8.44
C TYR A 162 12.44 -2.61 -7.46
N SER A 163 13.16 -1.63 -8.00
CA SER A 163 14.03 -0.76 -7.22
C SER A 163 13.37 0.57 -6.90
N SER A 164 13.84 1.23 -5.85
CA SER A 164 13.44 2.58 -5.45
C SER A 164 13.71 3.64 -6.52
N ASP A 165 14.56 3.35 -7.50
CA ASP A 165 14.97 4.24 -8.59
C ASP A 165 14.54 3.74 -9.99
N GLY A 166 13.59 2.81 -10.06
CA GLY A 166 12.82 2.52 -11.28
C GLY A 166 13.33 1.36 -12.15
N LEU A 167 14.38 0.65 -11.75
CA LEU A 167 14.71 -0.66 -12.35
C LEU A 167 13.65 -1.70 -11.97
N ILE A 168 13.29 -2.56 -12.92
CA ILE A 168 12.32 -3.64 -12.75
C ILE A 168 12.90 -4.93 -13.33
N PHE A 169 12.82 -6.01 -12.56
CA PHE A 169 13.28 -7.34 -12.92
C PHE A 169 12.20 -8.37 -12.69
N VAL A 170 12.26 -9.47 -13.41
CA VAL A 170 11.41 -10.64 -13.21
C VAL A 170 12.27 -11.87 -12.98
N THR A 171 11.91 -12.67 -11.98
CA THR A 171 12.43 -14.02 -11.78
C THR A 171 11.31 -15.04 -11.96
N ARG A 172 11.64 -16.17 -12.59
CA ARG A 172 10.70 -17.28 -12.85
C ARG A 172 11.02 -18.53 -12.04
N ASP A 173 12.12 -18.50 -11.31
CA ASP A 173 12.78 -19.66 -10.73
C ASP A 173 13.15 -19.43 -9.25
N HIS A 174 12.32 -18.64 -8.55
CA HIS A 174 12.47 -18.35 -7.13
C HIS A 174 13.81 -17.68 -6.81
N TYR A 175 14.05 -16.53 -7.48
CA TYR A 175 15.20 -15.65 -7.30
C TYR A 175 16.55 -16.21 -7.77
N ARG A 176 16.58 -17.32 -8.51
CA ARG A 176 17.84 -17.90 -9.01
C ARG A 176 18.39 -17.16 -10.23
N THR A 177 17.51 -16.68 -11.10
CA THR A 177 17.88 -15.85 -12.25
C THR A 177 16.89 -14.69 -12.42
N PHE A 178 17.38 -13.60 -13.00
CA PHE A 178 16.62 -12.37 -13.22
C PHE A 178 16.69 -11.93 -14.68
N GLN A 179 15.57 -11.43 -15.19
CA GLN A 179 15.45 -10.79 -16.51
C GLN A 179 15.04 -9.35 -16.30
N GLU A 180 15.79 -8.41 -16.86
CA GLU A 180 15.50 -6.97 -16.74
C GLU A 180 14.38 -6.56 -17.70
N VAL A 181 13.34 -5.93 -17.14
CA VAL A 181 12.25 -5.36 -17.91
C VAL A 181 12.71 -4.03 -18.50
N GLN A 182 12.62 -3.90 -19.81
CA GLN A 182 12.92 -2.68 -20.54
C GLN A 182 11.80 -1.67 -20.32
N THR A 183 12.11 -0.57 -19.64
CA THR A 183 11.14 0.49 -19.28
C THR A 183 11.31 1.77 -20.12
N LYS A 184 12.29 1.78 -21.03
CA LYS A 184 12.58 2.85 -21.98
C LYS A 184 12.93 2.21 -23.34
N PRO A 185 12.73 2.92 -24.46
CA PRO A 185 13.16 2.44 -25.77
C PRO A 185 14.68 2.32 -25.89
#